data_AF-A0A7S0LS94-F1
#
_entry.id   AF-A0A7S0LS94-F1
#
_cell.length_a   1.000
_cell.length_b   1.000
_cell.length_c   1.000
_cell.angle_alpha   90.00
_cell.angle_beta   90.00
_cell.angle_gamma   90.00
#
_symmetry.space_group_name_H-M   'P 1'
#
loop_
_entity.id
_entity.type
_entity.pdbx_description
1 polymer ?
#
loop_
_entity_poly.entity_id
_entity_poly.type
_entity_poly.pdbx_seq_one_letter_code
_entity_poly.pdbx_strand_id
1 'polypeptide(L)'
;LEAPAPYPEQWQSGNPHYSYYAYYIYANLYVLNQLRHARGLSTFCFRPHAGESGELNHLHSAFLTARGIAHGINLRRSPSLQYLYYVTQIGLALSPLSNNALFLRLSKNPFHEFFAVGINVSLSTDDPLMFHHTKEPLMEEYCVAKQIWRLSSCDLAEIARNSVLQSSFEPCVKAAWLGSCFRLPGVLGNDIRKTNLPNERVHFRYNLLTEERKMLLDASLTEGGGGQPHPTATQSSALQLIAPIAAADIAYAHYRECLSRSAQPTPPASRRKPPLSPDSKLRKAQLQGQARDRIMQQSASYHKTRRSAG
;
A
#
# COMPACT_ATOMS: atom_id res chain seq x y z
N LEU A 1 4.88 -21.58 36.30
CA LEU A 1 5.74 -21.22 35.16
C LEU A 1 6.20 -22.53 34.56
N GLU A 2 5.72 -22.88 33.37
CA GLU A 2 6.17 -24.08 32.66
C GLU A 2 7.67 -23.98 32.36
N ALA A 3 8.35 -25.12 32.25
CA ALA A 3 9.76 -25.17 31.88
C ALA A 3 9.96 -24.53 30.49
N PRO A 4 11.07 -23.80 30.27
CA PRO A 4 11.36 -23.22 28.96
C PRO A 4 11.45 -24.32 27.89
N ALA A 5 11.02 -23.99 26.67
CA ALA A 5 11.14 -24.91 25.54
C ALA A 5 12.62 -25.32 25.33
N PRO A 6 12.90 -26.59 24.99
CA PRO A 6 14.27 -27.05 24.77
C PRO A 6 14.93 -26.30 23.62
N TYR A 7 16.26 -26.28 23.57
CA TYR A 7 17.00 -25.73 22.44
C TYR A 7 16.82 -26.56 21.16
N PRO A 8 17.06 -26.00 19.95
CA PRO A 8 16.81 -26.72 18.70
C PRO A 8 17.60 -28.03 18.59
N GLU A 9 18.83 -28.06 19.13
CA GLU A 9 19.69 -29.24 19.16
C GLU A 9 19.16 -30.33 20.11
N GLN A 10 18.29 -29.96 21.04
CA GLN A 10 17.69 -30.84 22.05
C GLN A 10 16.25 -31.23 21.71
N TRP A 11 15.71 -30.77 20.58
CA TRP A 11 14.35 -31.07 20.18
C TRP A 11 14.25 -32.49 19.59
N GLN A 12 13.74 -33.44 20.38
CA GLN A 12 13.76 -34.86 20.02
C GLN A 12 12.41 -35.45 19.61
N SER A 13 11.29 -34.73 19.77
CA SER A 13 9.95 -35.31 19.55
C SER A 13 9.00 -34.38 18.82
N GLY A 14 8.38 -34.90 17.75
CA GLY A 14 7.31 -34.24 17.01
C GLY A 14 7.71 -32.95 16.31
N ASN A 15 6.74 -32.31 15.68
CA ASN A 15 6.91 -31.01 15.05
C ASN A 15 6.83 -29.91 16.13
N PRO A 16 7.84 -29.00 16.24
CA PRO A 16 7.75 -27.86 17.14
C PRO A 16 6.51 -27.00 16.89
N HIS A 17 6.07 -26.33 17.95
CA HIS A 17 4.97 -25.38 17.86
C HIS A 17 5.34 -24.19 16.95
N TYR A 18 4.37 -23.58 16.28
CA TYR A 18 4.62 -22.46 15.34
C TYR A 18 5.44 -21.31 15.96
N SER A 19 5.16 -20.96 17.21
CA SER A 19 5.91 -19.92 17.94
C SER A 19 7.40 -20.22 18.06
N TYR A 20 7.76 -21.50 18.15
CA TYR A 20 9.14 -21.96 18.18
C TYR A 20 9.86 -21.64 16.87
N TYR A 21 9.24 -22.00 15.74
CA TYR A 21 9.75 -21.66 14.41
C TYR A 21 9.86 -20.15 14.22
N ALA A 22 8.81 -19.40 14.55
CA ALA A 22 8.79 -17.95 14.40
C ALA A 22 9.92 -17.28 15.20
N TYR A 23 10.14 -17.73 16.45
CA TYR A 23 11.20 -17.20 17.31
C TYR A 23 12.59 -17.45 16.76
N TYR A 24 12.95 -18.71 16.46
CA TYR A 24 14.32 -19.02 16.01
C TYR A 24 14.62 -18.47 14.60
N ILE A 25 13.62 -18.44 13.71
CA ILE A 25 13.77 -17.77 12.41
C ILE A 25 14.01 -16.27 12.63
N TYR A 26 13.20 -15.62 13.48
CA TYR A 26 13.37 -14.20 13.79
C TYR A 26 14.73 -13.89 14.41
N ALA A 27 15.15 -14.62 15.45
CA ALA A 27 16.40 -14.39 16.15
C ALA A 27 17.61 -14.54 15.20
N ASN A 28 17.61 -15.59 14.38
CA ASN A 28 18.67 -15.83 13.41
C ASN A 28 18.67 -14.76 12.30
N LEU A 29 17.50 -14.41 11.75
CA LEU A 29 17.39 -13.36 10.74
C LEU A 29 17.78 -11.99 11.29
N TYR A 30 17.47 -11.69 12.54
CA TYR A 30 17.86 -10.43 13.19
C TYR A 30 19.38 -10.29 13.22
N VAL A 31 20.09 -11.26 13.78
CA VAL A 31 21.57 -11.25 13.85
C VAL A 31 22.18 -11.20 12.44
N LEU A 32 21.68 -12.00 11.52
CA LEU A 32 22.14 -12.02 10.14
C LEU A 32 21.91 -10.68 9.43
N ASN A 33 20.75 -10.07 9.59
CA ASN A 33 20.43 -8.79 8.99
C ASN A 33 21.29 -7.66 9.53
N GLN A 34 21.60 -7.66 10.83
CA GLN A 34 22.52 -6.68 11.43
C GLN A 34 23.92 -6.81 10.79
N LEU A 35 24.44 -8.03 10.63
CA LEU A 35 25.71 -8.27 9.97
C LEU A 35 25.70 -7.85 8.49
N ARG A 36 24.65 -8.20 7.75
CA ARG A 36 24.48 -7.83 6.35
C ARG A 36 24.41 -6.32 6.18
N HIS A 37 23.64 -5.65 7.03
CA HIS A 37 23.52 -4.20 7.04
C HIS A 37 24.87 -3.52 7.33
N ALA A 38 25.62 -3.99 8.32
CA ALA A 38 26.95 -3.47 8.64
C ALA A 38 27.95 -3.61 7.48
N ARG A 39 27.71 -4.56 6.56
CA ARG A 39 28.52 -4.78 5.34
C ARG A 39 27.94 -4.11 4.09
N GLY A 40 26.89 -3.30 4.21
CA GLY A 40 26.23 -2.66 3.07
C GLY A 40 25.48 -3.63 2.14
N LEU A 41 25.12 -4.82 2.63
CA LEU A 41 24.36 -5.83 1.88
C LEU A 41 22.85 -5.66 2.08
N SER A 42 22.05 -6.20 1.15
CA SER A 42 20.59 -6.25 1.28
C SER A 42 20.17 -7.11 2.49
N THR A 43 19.05 -6.78 3.13
CA THR A 43 18.53 -7.54 4.29
C THR A 43 17.31 -8.37 3.89
N PHE A 44 17.05 -9.44 4.66
CA PHE A 44 15.86 -10.26 4.51
C PHE A 44 14.70 -9.72 5.32
N CYS A 45 13.48 -10.00 4.86
CA CYS A 45 12.26 -9.57 5.52
C CYS A 45 11.38 -10.79 5.80
N PHE A 46 11.08 -11.05 7.07
CA PHE A 46 10.27 -12.19 7.48
C PHE A 46 8.78 -11.90 7.27
N ARG A 47 8.14 -12.68 6.39
CA ARG A 47 6.70 -12.63 6.09
C ARG A 47 6.11 -14.04 6.03
N PRO A 48 5.74 -14.64 7.17
CA PRO A 48 5.26 -16.02 7.21
C PRO A 48 3.80 -16.12 6.77
N HIS A 49 3.39 -17.36 6.44
CA HIS A 49 1.97 -17.73 6.47
C HIS A 49 1.51 -17.79 7.92
N ALA A 50 0.45 -17.07 8.25
CA ALA A 50 -0.08 -17.01 9.62
C ALA A 50 -1.59 -16.77 9.62
N GLY A 51 -2.31 -17.54 10.42
CA GLY A 51 -3.74 -17.32 10.66
C GLY A 51 -4.64 -17.55 9.44
N GLU A 52 -4.20 -18.32 8.45
CA GLU A 52 -5.10 -18.90 7.45
C GLU A 52 -5.98 -19.97 8.11
N SER A 53 -5.31 -20.89 8.80
CA SER A 53 -5.84 -21.98 9.60
C SER A 53 -5.01 -22.12 10.88
N GLY A 54 -5.34 -23.11 11.72
CA GLY A 54 -4.64 -23.35 12.97
C GLY A 54 -5.01 -22.40 14.11
N GLU A 55 -4.15 -22.39 15.13
CA GLU A 55 -4.40 -21.69 16.39
C GLU A 55 -4.14 -20.18 16.32
N LEU A 56 -4.84 -19.42 17.16
CA LEU A 56 -4.74 -17.95 17.20
C LEU A 56 -3.33 -17.46 17.60
N ASN A 57 -2.61 -18.26 18.37
CA ASN A 57 -1.25 -17.95 18.83
C ASN A 57 -0.22 -17.85 17.67
N HIS A 58 -0.52 -18.38 16.48
CA HIS A 58 0.27 -18.16 15.27
C HIS A 58 0.32 -16.67 14.94
N LEU A 59 -0.83 -15.98 15.04
CA LEU A 59 -0.94 -14.56 14.76
C LEU A 59 -0.28 -13.69 15.85
N HIS A 60 -0.29 -14.12 17.11
CA HIS A 60 0.47 -13.46 18.18
C HIS A 60 1.98 -13.52 17.90
N SER A 61 2.47 -14.71 17.56
CA SER A 61 3.90 -14.92 17.26
C SER A 61 4.32 -14.12 16.03
N ALA A 62 3.51 -14.14 14.97
CA ALA A 62 3.77 -13.37 13.76
C ALA A 62 3.68 -11.86 14.00
N PHE A 63 2.75 -11.38 14.83
CA PHE A 63 2.65 -9.95 15.18
C PHE A 63 3.94 -9.42 15.82
N LEU A 64 4.55 -10.21 16.70
CA LEU A 64 5.77 -9.81 17.41
C LEU A 64 7.04 -9.91 16.56
N THR A 65 7.07 -10.81 15.57
CA THR A 65 8.32 -11.19 14.88
C THR A 65 8.35 -10.84 13.39
N ALA A 66 7.20 -10.73 12.72
CA ALA A 66 7.10 -10.58 11.28
C ALA A 66 6.85 -9.13 10.86
N ARG A 67 7.24 -8.81 9.62
CA ARG A 67 7.00 -7.50 9.00
C ARG A 67 5.65 -7.42 8.28
N GLY A 68 5.06 -8.57 7.98
CA GLY A 68 3.80 -8.77 7.26
C GLY A 68 3.45 -10.24 7.29
N ILE A 69 2.21 -10.60 6.94
CA ILE A 69 1.75 -11.99 6.95
C ILE A 69 1.00 -12.33 5.66
N ALA A 70 1.04 -13.59 5.27
CA ALA A 70 0.10 -14.14 4.30
C ALA A 70 -1.16 -14.66 5.04
N HIS A 71 -2.33 -14.40 4.48
CA HIS A 71 -3.69 -14.69 4.97
C HIS A 71 -4.17 -13.83 6.14
N GLY A 72 -3.93 -14.25 7.38
CA GLY A 72 -4.48 -13.56 8.57
C GLY A 72 -6.01 -13.61 8.74
N ILE A 73 -6.70 -14.54 8.07
CA ILE A 73 -8.17 -14.70 8.14
C ILE A 73 -8.68 -14.82 9.58
N ASN A 74 -7.96 -15.56 10.43
CA ASN A 74 -8.31 -15.81 11.82
C ASN A 74 -8.27 -14.56 12.71
N LEU A 75 -7.77 -13.41 12.21
CA LEU A 75 -7.89 -12.14 12.94
C LEU A 75 -9.35 -11.78 13.24
N ARG A 76 -10.30 -12.25 12.43
CA ARG A 76 -11.74 -12.10 12.68
C ARG A 76 -12.21 -12.68 14.03
N ARG A 77 -11.41 -13.56 14.64
CA ARG A 77 -11.70 -14.24 15.92
C ARG A 77 -11.17 -13.47 17.13
N SER A 78 -10.36 -12.42 16.93
CA SER A 78 -9.76 -11.64 18.00
C SER A 78 -9.80 -10.14 17.67
N PRO A 79 -10.82 -9.42 18.14
CA PRO A 79 -10.93 -7.98 17.92
C PRO A 79 -9.70 -7.20 18.39
N SER A 80 -9.13 -7.56 19.54
CA SER A 80 -7.93 -6.91 20.08
C SER A 80 -6.73 -7.09 19.16
N LEU A 81 -6.51 -8.31 18.64
CA LEU A 81 -5.39 -8.55 17.73
C LEU A 81 -5.62 -7.89 16.37
N GLN A 82 -6.85 -7.95 15.86
CA GLN A 82 -7.23 -7.23 14.64
C GLN A 82 -6.95 -5.73 14.77
N TYR A 83 -7.28 -5.12 15.92
CA TYR A 83 -7.00 -3.72 16.20
C TYR A 83 -5.50 -3.43 16.26
N LEU A 84 -4.69 -4.32 16.85
CA LEU A 84 -3.23 -4.19 16.84
C LEU A 84 -2.66 -4.19 15.41
N TYR A 85 -3.14 -5.07 14.53
CA TYR A 85 -2.73 -5.08 13.11
C TYR A 85 -3.15 -3.80 12.38
N TYR A 86 -4.32 -3.24 12.70
CA TYR A 86 -4.75 -1.93 12.19
C TYR A 86 -3.82 -0.81 12.67
N VAL A 87 -3.60 -0.65 13.97
CA VAL A 87 -2.81 0.47 14.52
C VAL A 87 -1.35 0.38 14.10
N THR A 88 -0.78 -0.82 14.01
CA THR A 88 0.62 -1.03 13.59
C THR A 88 0.79 -1.06 12.07
N GLN A 89 -0.31 -1.17 11.31
CA GLN A 89 -0.31 -1.27 9.84
C GLN A 89 0.58 -2.40 9.30
N ILE A 90 0.70 -3.52 10.04
CA ILE A 90 1.33 -4.74 9.54
C ILE A 90 0.51 -5.26 8.35
N GLY A 91 1.17 -5.49 7.22
CA GLY A 91 0.52 -5.83 5.97
C GLY A 91 0.03 -7.29 5.91
N LEU A 92 -1.14 -7.50 5.33
CA LEU A 92 -1.71 -8.81 5.04
C LEU A 92 -1.85 -9.00 3.53
N ALA A 93 -1.29 -10.09 3.01
CA ALA A 93 -1.54 -10.55 1.66
C ALA A 93 -2.59 -11.67 1.71
N LEU A 94 -3.81 -11.39 1.27
CA LEU A 94 -4.93 -12.31 1.31
C LEU A 94 -5.21 -12.89 -0.07
N SER A 95 -5.60 -14.17 -0.11
CA SER A 95 -5.91 -14.89 -1.35
C SER A 95 -7.33 -15.47 -1.31
N PRO A 96 -8.37 -14.64 -1.51
CA PRO A 96 -9.75 -15.05 -1.29
C PRO A 96 -10.24 -16.23 -2.14
N LEU A 97 -9.79 -16.37 -3.40
CA LEU A 97 -10.14 -17.50 -4.26
C LEU A 97 -9.53 -18.81 -3.78
N SER A 98 -8.27 -18.80 -3.35
CA SER A 98 -7.63 -19.95 -2.69
C SER A 98 -8.44 -20.37 -1.46
N ASN A 99 -8.74 -19.42 -0.57
CA ASN A 99 -9.50 -19.72 0.63
C ASN A 99 -10.90 -20.25 0.32
N ASN A 100 -11.55 -19.74 -0.72
CA ASN A 100 -12.84 -20.23 -1.19
C ASN A 100 -12.79 -21.66 -1.73
N ALA A 101 -11.74 -22.01 -2.46
CA ALA A 101 -11.54 -23.37 -2.96
C ALA A 101 -11.28 -24.37 -1.83
N LEU A 102 -10.58 -23.95 -0.78
CA LEU A 102 -10.15 -24.85 0.30
C LEU A 102 -11.18 -25.01 1.42
N PHE A 103 -11.67 -23.92 2.02
CA PHE A 103 -12.47 -24.04 3.26
C PHE A 103 -13.41 -22.86 3.60
N LEU A 104 -13.24 -21.69 2.99
CA LEU A 104 -13.95 -20.45 3.37
C LEU A 104 -14.62 -19.79 2.17
N ARG A 105 -15.94 -19.97 2.05
CA ARG A 105 -16.74 -19.32 1.01
C ARG A 105 -16.44 -17.82 0.91
N LEU A 106 -16.32 -17.32 -0.31
CA LEU A 106 -15.89 -15.96 -0.61
C LEU A 106 -16.76 -14.87 0.04
N SER A 107 -18.08 -15.09 0.13
CA SER A 107 -19.00 -14.17 0.82
C SER A 107 -18.78 -14.07 2.33
N LYS A 108 -18.10 -15.04 2.94
CA LYS A 108 -17.74 -15.08 4.37
C LYS A 108 -16.29 -14.70 4.63
N ASN A 109 -15.51 -14.40 3.58
CA ASN A 109 -14.10 -14.05 3.71
C ASN A 109 -13.99 -12.64 4.32
N PRO A 110 -13.15 -12.44 5.36
CA PRO A 110 -13.08 -11.18 6.10
C PRO A 110 -12.33 -10.06 5.35
N PHE A 111 -11.81 -10.32 4.14
CA PHE A 111 -11.05 -9.34 3.36
C PHE A 111 -11.77 -7.99 3.26
N HIS A 112 -13.05 -7.98 2.88
CA HIS A 112 -13.81 -6.75 2.70
C HIS A 112 -14.00 -6.00 4.02
N GLU A 113 -14.25 -6.72 5.12
CA GLU A 113 -14.38 -6.13 6.46
C GLU A 113 -13.04 -5.52 6.92
N PHE A 114 -11.94 -6.24 6.72
CA PHE A 114 -10.59 -5.75 7.04
C PHE A 114 -10.25 -4.50 6.24
N PHE A 115 -10.54 -4.52 4.94
CA PHE A 115 -10.37 -3.35 4.07
C PHE A 115 -11.23 -2.17 4.53
N ALA A 116 -12.49 -2.40 4.88
CA ALA A 116 -13.40 -1.35 5.34
C ALA A 116 -12.86 -0.67 6.62
N VAL A 117 -12.41 -1.46 7.60
CA VAL A 117 -11.78 -0.97 8.84
C VAL A 117 -10.49 -0.18 8.58
N GLY A 118 -9.80 -0.44 7.47
CA GLY A 118 -8.54 0.23 7.11
C GLY A 118 -7.29 -0.53 7.56
N ILE A 119 -7.43 -1.84 7.76
CA ILE A 119 -6.29 -2.74 7.90
C ILE A 119 -5.50 -2.72 6.58
N ASN A 120 -4.18 -2.77 6.68
CA ASN A 120 -3.26 -2.79 5.54
C ASN A 120 -3.35 -4.13 4.77
N VAL A 121 -4.38 -4.28 3.94
CA VAL A 121 -4.62 -5.50 3.15
C VAL A 121 -4.18 -5.34 1.70
N SER A 122 -3.79 -6.45 1.09
CA SER A 122 -3.52 -6.61 -0.34
C SER A 122 -4.10 -7.94 -0.83
N LEU A 123 -4.34 -8.04 -2.14
CA LEU A 123 -4.78 -9.28 -2.80
C LEU A 123 -3.58 -10.01 -3.41
N SER A 124 -3.55 -11.32 -3.22
CA SER A 124 -2.59 -12.28 -3.76
C SER A 124 -3.29 -13.50 -4.35
N THR A 125 -2.57 -14.32 -5.11
CA THR A 125 -3.14 -15.48 -5.81
C THR A 125 -2.95 -16.82 -5.09
N ASP A 126 -2.02 -16.88 -4.13
CA ASP A 126 -1.56 -18.14 -3.53
C ASP A 126 -0.97 -19.08 -4.60
N ASP A 127 -1.69 -20.14 -4.96
CA ASP A 127 -1.34 -21.08 -6.03
C ASP A 127 -2.15 -20.84 -7.31
N PRO A 128 -1.69 -19.95 -8.23
CA PRO A 128 -2.46 -19.60 -9.42
C PRO A 128 -2.76 -20.80 -10.32
N LEU A 129 -1.86 -21.79 -10.38
CA LEU A 129 -2.06 -23.00 -11.17
C LEU A 129 -3.25 -23.84 -10.67
N MET A 130 -3.54 -23.80 -9.37
CA MET A 130 -4.56 -24.62 -8.74
C MET A 130 -5.93 -23.93 -8.72
N PHE A 131 -5.96 -22.62 -8.49
CA PHE A 131 -7.20 -21.92 -8.14
C PHE A 131 -7.75 -20.99 -9.23
N HIS A 132 -6.98 -20.70 -10.28
CA HIS A 132 -7.33 -19.70 -11.29
C HIS A 132 -7.52 -20.33 -12.67
N HIS A 133 -8.42 -19.75 -13.46
CA HIS A 133 -8.80 -20.29 -14.76
C HIS A 133 -8.42 -19.36 -15.92
N THR A 134 -8.02 -18.12 -15.62
CA THR A 134 -7.63 -17.13 -16.61
C THR A 134 -6.12 -17.09 -16.84
N LYS A 135 -5.69 -16.44 -17.92
CA LYS A 135 -4.26 -16.20 -18.21
C LYS A 135 -3.62 -15.19 -17.26
N GLU A 136 -4.42 -14.38 -16.58
CA GLU A 136 -3.98 -13.31 -15.69
C GLU A 136 -4.56 -13.54 -14.29
N PRO A 137 -3.99 -14.48 -13.51
CA PRO A 137 -4.61 -14.96 -12.27
C PRO A 137 -4.82 -13.83 -11.24
N LEU A 138 -3.87 -12.92 -11.09
CA LEU A 138 -4.03 -11.79 -10.19
C LEU A 138 -5.15 -10.84 -10.64
N MET A 139 -5.34 -10.67 -11.95
CA MET A 139 -6.46 -9.87 -12.48
C MET A 139 -7.81 -10.54 -12.22
N GLU A 140 -7.87 -11.87 -12.28
CA GLU A 140 -9.05 -12.64 -11.89
C GLU A 140 -9.39 -12.42 -10.41
N GLU A 141 -8.42 -12.43 -9.50
CA GLU A 141 -8.66 -12.08 -8.09
C GLU A 141 -9.29 -10.70 -7.91
N TYR A 142 -8.68 -9.67 -8.52
CA TYR A 142 -9.20 -8.30 -8.41
C TYR A 142 -10.59 -8.18 -9.04
N CYS A 143 -10.85 -8.85 -10.18
CA CYS A 143 -12.15 -8.83 -10.85
C CYS A 143 -13.24 -9.49 -10.00
N VAL A 144 -12.96 -10.66 -9.42
CA VAL A 144 -13.92 -11.38 -8.58
C VAL A 144 -14.18 -10.60 -7.29
N ALA A 145 -13.13 -10.11 -6.63
CA ALA A 145 -13.23 -9.26 -5.44
C ALA A 145 -14.10 -8.01 -5.72
N LYS A 146 -13.87 -7.36 -6.86
CA LYS A 146 -14.67 -6.21 -7.31
C LYS A 146 -16.14 -6.56 -7.47
N GLN A 147 -16.46 -7.67 -8.11
CA GLN A 147 -17.84 -8.07 -8.38
C GLN A 147 -18.59 -8.47 -7.10
N ILE A 148 -17.95 -9.25 -6.23
CA ILE A 148 -18.60 -9.80 -5.04
C ILE A 148 -18.76 -8.75 -3.96
N TRP A 149 -17.72 -7.94 -3.70
CA TRP A 149 -17.75 -6.92 -2.65
C TRP A 149 -18.09 -5.51 -3.17
N ARG A 150 -18.43 -5.39 -4.46
CA ARG A 150 -18.81 -4.12 -5.12
C ARG A 150 -17.75 -3.03 -4.95
N LEU A 151 -16.47 -3.41 -5.01
CA LEU A 151 -15.36 -2.46 -4.86
C LEU A 151 -15.36 -1.45 -6.01
N SER A 152 -15.15 -0.19 -5.67
CA SER A 152 -14.95 0.88 -6.64
C SER A 152 -13.54 0.85 -7.23
N SER A 153 -13.31 1.60 -8.30
CA SER A 153 -11.95 1.77 -8.85
C SER A 153 -10.99 2.44 -7.85
N CYS A 154 -11.52 3.30 -6.96
CA CYS A 154 -10.76 3.91 -5.86
C CYS A 154 -10.29 2.84 -4.87
N ASP A 155 -11.17 1.90 -4.52
CA ASP A 155 -10.84 0.80 -3.59
C ASP A 155 -9.78 -0.13 -4.19
N LEU A 156 -9.92 -0.50 -5.46
CA LEU A 156 -8.92 -1.33 -6.15
C LEU A 156 -7.56 -0.63 -6.26
N ALA A 157 -7.55 0.69 -6.52
CA ALA A 157 -6.33 1.49 -6.54
C ALA A 157 -5.64 1.54 -5.16
N GLU A 158 -6.43 1.63 -4.08
CA GLU A 158 -5.92 1.56 -2.70
C GLU A 158 -5.27 0.20 -2.40
N ILE A 159 -5.97 -0.89 -2.73
CA ILE A 159 -5.48 -2.26 -2.53
C ILE A 159 -4.18 -2.51 -3.33
N ALA A 160 -4.15 -2.06 -4.59
CA ALA A 160 -2.97 -2.18 -5.44
C ALA A 160 -1.80 -1.30 -4.95
N ARG A 161 -2.08 -0.08 -4.47
CA ARG A 161 -1.05 0.78 -3.85
C ARG A 161 -0.46 0.12 -2.61
N ASN A 162 -1.32 -0.47 -1.77
CA ASN A 162 -0.88 -1.15 -0.55
C ASN A 162 0.01 -2.36 -0.86
N SER A 163 -0.30 -3.15 -1.90
CA SER A 163 0.55 -4.29 -2.30
C SER A 163 1.98 -3.84 -2.67
N VAL A 164 2.12 -2.72 -3.39
CA VAL A 164 3.43 -2.14 -3.72
C VAL A 164 4.16 -1.66 -2.46
N LEU A 165 3.45 -1.00 -1.53
CA LEU A 165 4.03 -0.59 -0.26
C LEU A 165 4.52 -1.80 0.56
N GLN A 166 3.74 -2.88 0.60
CA GLN A 166 4.04 -4.14 1.31
C GLN A 166 5.20 -4.93 0.67
N SER A 167 5.44 -4.78 -0.64
CA SER A 167 6.49 -5.49 -1.38
C SER A 167 7.91 -5.20 -0.87
N SER A 168 8.90 -5.99 -1.31
CA SER A 168 10.32 -5.77 -0.95
C SER A 168 11.15 -5.12 -2.07
N PHE A 169 10.50 -4.61 -3.11
CA PHE A 169 11.20 -3.93 -4.20
C PHE A 169 11.99 -2.72 -3.70
N GLU A 170 13.06 -2.40 -4.44
CA GLU A 170 13.95 -1.31 -4.14
C GLU A 170 13.20 0.03 -4.11
N PRO A 171 13.69 1.01 -3.33
CA PRO A 171 13.01 2.30 -3.22
C PRO A 171 12.88 3.04 -4.55
N CYS A 172 13.84 2.88 -5.46
CA CYS A 172 13.78 3.49 -6.79
C CYS A 172 12.64 2.91 -7.63
N VAL A 173 12.41 1.58 -7.56
CA VAL A 173 11.31 0.89 -8.25
C VAL A 173 9.97 1.33 -7.67
N LYS A 174 9.85 1.35 -6.33
CA LYS A 174 8.64 1.87 -5.67
C LYS A 174 8.38 3.34 -6.00
N ALA A 175 9.40 4.18 -6.09
CA ALA A 175 9.26 5.58 -6.50
C ALA A 175 8.81 5.73 -7.96
N ALA A 176 9.26 4.81 -8.83
CA ALA A 176 8.80 4.75 -10.21
C ALA A 176 7.30 4.43 -10.29
N TRP A 177 6.79 3.53 -9.45
CA TRP A 177 5.37 3.14 -9.42
C TRP A 177 4.45 4.06 -8.62
N LEU A 178 4.90 4.60 -7.48
CA LEU A 178 4.06 5.34 -6.53
C LEU A 178 4.32 6.85 -6.52
N GLY A 179 5.49 7.28 -7.00
CA GLY A 179 5.97 8.67 -6.92
C GLY A 179 7.19 8.81 -6.00
N SER A 180 8.02 9.83 -6.25
CA SER A 180 9.29 10.06 -5.51
C SER A 180 9.08 10.22 -4.00
N CYS A 181 7.93 10.75 -3.60
CA CYS A 181 7.62 11.06 -2.22
C CYS A 181 6.89 9.93 -1.47
N PHE A 182 6.79 8.70 -2.02
CA PHE A 182 5.95 7.62 -1.46
C PHE A 182 6.22 7.24 0.02
N ARG A 183 7.37 7.65 0.57
CA ARG A 183 7.74 7.44 1.98
C ARG A 183 7.14 8.47 2.94
N LEU A 184 6.65 9.59 2.43
CA LEU A 184 6.05 10.64 3.25
C LEU A 184 4.67 10.20 3.77
N PRO A 185 4.25 10.67 4.96
CA PRO A 185 2.95 10.32 5.53
C PRO A 185 1.79 10.97 4.76
N GLY A 186 0.63 10.31 4.83
CA GLY A 186 -0.63 10.83 4.32
C GLY A 186 -0.60 11.22 2.84
N VAL A 187 -1.23 12.34 2.51
CA VAL A 187 -1.39 12.84 1.14
C VAL A 187 -0.04 13.17 0.49
N LEU A 188 0.96 13.61 1.26
CA LEU A 188 2.29 13.92 0.74
C LEU A 188 2.98 12.71 0.10
N GLY A 189 2.64 11.50 0.57
CA GLY A 189 3.12 10.24 0.04
C GLY A 189 2.32 9.67 -1.12
N ASN A 190 1.40 10.44 -1.71
CA ASN A 190 0.54 9.98 -2.79
C ASN A 190 0.66 10.88 -4.03
N ASP A 191 1.18 10.32 -5.13
CA ASP A 191 1.05 10.94 -6.46
C ASP A 191 -0.14 10.31 -7.18
N ILE A 192 -1.28 11.01 -7.17
CA ILE A 192 -2.53 10.54 -7.80
C ILE A 192 -2.36 10.17 -9.28
N ARG A 193 -1.42 10.79 -9.99
CA ARG A 193 -1.19 10.51 -11.42
C ARG A 193 -0.57 9.13 -11.65
N LYS A 194 0.05 8.56 -10.63
CA LYS A 194 0.65 7.23 -10.66
C LYS A 194 -0.19 6.19 -9.94
N THR A 195 -0.75 6.54 -8.79
CA THR A 195 -1.51 5.60 -7.96
C THR A 195 -2.98 5.51 -8.35
N ASN A 196 -3.52 6.51 -9.06
CA ASN A 196 -4.95 6.68 -9.33
C ASN A 196 -5.82 6.67 -8.05
N LEU A 197 -5.22 6.94 -6.89
CA LEU A 197 -5.91 6.98 -5.60
C LEU A 197 -6.17 8.45 -5.21
N PRO A 198 -7.45 8.87 -5.05
CA PRO A 198 -7.79 10.22 -4.62
C PRO A 198 -7.13 10.60 -3.29
N ASN A 199 -6.64 11.84 -3.21
CA ASN A 199 -5.99 12.35 -2.01
C ASN A 199 -6.94 12.40 -0.82
N GLU A 200 -8.24 12.58 -1.05
CA GLU A 200 -9.29 12.56 -0.03
C GLU A 200 -9.38 11.18 0.63
N ARG A 201 -9.24 10.09 -0.14
CA ARG A 201 -9.21 8.73 0.40
C ARG A 201 -7.99 8.51 1.29
N VAL A 202 -6.81 8.95 0.82
CA VAL A 202 -5.56 8.84 1.58
C VAL A 202 -5.63 9.66 2.86
N HIS A 203 -6.16 10.88 2.78
CA HIS A 203 -6.32 11.76 3.93
C HIS A 203 -7.26 11.15 4.98
N PHE A 204 -8.42 10.61 4.54
CA PHE A 204 -9.35 9.94 5.42
C PHE A 204 -8.70 8.77 6.18
N ARG A 205 -8.02 7.86 5.49
CA ARG A 205 -7.30 6.73 6.11
C ARG A 205 -6.23 7.20 7.08
N TYR A 206 -5.48 8.22 6.68
CA TYR A 206 -4.38 8.75 7.47
C TYR A 206 -4.87 9.42 8.77
N ASN A 207 -5.92 10.25 8.69
CA ASN A 207 -6.47 10.93 9.85
C ASN A 207 -7.06 9.94 10.85
N LEU A 208 -7.86 8.98 10.39
CA LEU A 208 -8.44 7.97 11.29
C LEU A 208 -7.35 7.18 12.02
N LEU A 209 -6.34 6.70 11.30
CA LEU A 209 -5.23 5.98 11.93
C LEU A 209 -4.46 6.85 12.94
N THR A 210 -4.32 8.14 12.63
CA THR A 210 -3.64 9.11 13.48
C THR A 210 -4.41 9.37 14.77
N GLU A 211 -5.72 9.59 14.68
CA GLU A 211 -6.59 9.79 15.86
C GLU A 211 -6.63 8.54 16.75
N GLU A 212 -6.68 7.35 16.15
CA GLU A 212 -6.65 6.08 16.89
C GLU A 212 -5.33 5.89 17.65
N ARG A 213 -4.20 6.21 17.01
CA ARG A 213 -2.88 6.19 17.66
C ARG A 213 -2.77 7.22 18.78
N LYS A 214 -3.36 8.41 18.58
CA LYS A 214 -3.40 9.48 19.58
C LYS A 214 -4.21 9.04 20.80
N MET A 215 -5.38 8.44 20.61
CA MET A 215 -6.21 7.91 21.69
C MET A 215 -5.44 6.90 22.56
N LEU A 216 -4.71 5.97 21.93
CA LEU A 216 -3.90 4.99 22.66
C LEU A 216 -2.76 5.63 23.47
N LEU A 217 -2.12 6.64 22.89
CA LEU A 217 -1.07 7.38 23.57
C LEU A 217 -1.64 8.14 24.78
N ASP A 218 -2.73 8.88 24.60
CA ASP A 218 -3.35 9.65 25.67
C ASP A 218 -3.77 8.73 26.83
N ALA A 219 -4.36 7.57 26.52
CA ALA A 219 -4.69 6.55 27.50
C ALA A 219 -3.46 6.08 28.29
N SER A 220 -2.33 5.82 27.61
CA SER A 220 -1.08 5.39 28.25
C SER A 220 -0.48 6.44 29.19
N LEU A 221 -0.67 7.73 28.88
CA LEU A 221 -0.20 8.84 29.71
C LEU A 221 -1.09 9.05 30.94
N THR A 222 -2.40 8.81 30.83
CA THR A 222 -3.33 8.97 31.95
C THR A 222 -3.20 7.90 33.05
N GLU A 223 -2.84 6.66 32.70
CA GLU A 223 -2.64 5.59 33.70
C GLU A 223 -1.32 5.75 34.51
N GLY A 224 -0.38 6.56 34.03
CA GLY A 224 0.88 6.87 34.74
C GLY A 224 0.75 7.80 35.95
N GLY A 225 -0.46 8.30 36.26
CA GLY A 225 -0.69 9.24 37.37
C GLY A 225 -0.99 8.62 38.74
N GLY A 226 -1.11 7.30 38.86
CA GLY A 226 -1.61 6.62 40.07
C GLY A 226 -0.67 5.58 40.73
N GLY A 227 0.52 5.33 40.19
CA GLY A 227 1.44 4.31 40.70
C GLY A 227 2.88 4.78 40.69
N GLN A 228 3.61 4.48 41.77
CA GLN A 228 5.04 4.78 41.97
C GLN A 228 5.88 4.57 40.68
N PRO A 229 6.81 5.49 40.35
CA PRO A 229 7.54 5.44 39.09
C PRO A 229 8.54 4.28 39.10
N HIS A 230 8.24 3.21 38.35
CA HIS A 230 9.25 2.24 37.96
C HIS A 230 10.07 2.80 36.78
N PRO A 231 11.41 2.92 36.89
CA PRO A 231 12.20 3.68 35.94
C PRO A 231 12.67 2.78 34.78
N THR A 232 11.78 2.25 33.94
CA THR A 232 12.21 1.57 32.69
C THR A 232 11.11 1.52 31.63
N ALA A 233 10.75 2.67 31.06
CA ALA A 233 10.25 2.76 29.68
C ALA A 233 10.39 4.21 29.23
N THR A 234 11.52 4.50 28.58
CA THR A 234 11.83 5.81 27.99
C THR A 234 10.64 6.40 27.25
N GLN A 235 10.29 7.64 27.59
CA GLN A 235 9.38 8.57 26.89
C GLN A 235 9.67 8.68 25.36
N SER A 236 10.77 8.10 24.88
CA SER A 236 11.21 8.04 23.49
C SER A 236 10.34 7.16 22.56
N SER A 237 9.61 6.16 23.07
CA SER A 237 8.78 5.28 22.21
C SER A 237 7.45 5.93 21.83
N ALA A 238 6.84 6.65 22.77
CA ALA A 238 5.63 7.47 22.55
C ALA A 238 5.88 8.57 21.50
N LEU A 239 7.02 9.27 21.58
CA LEU A 239 7.38 10.33 20.63
C LEU A 239 7.57 9.84 19.18
N GLN A 240 7.99 8.58 18.97
CA GLN A 240 8.05 7.98 17.63
C GLN A 240 6.65 7.75 17.01
N LEU A 241 5.60 7.64 17.84
CA LEU A 241 4.21 7.57 17.41
C LEU A 241 3.60 8.97 17.13
N ILE A 242 4.09 10.04 17.78
CA ILE A 242 3.56 11.42 17.67
C ILE A 242 4.13 12.20 16.49
N ALA A 243 5.38 11.95 16.10
CA ALA A 243 6.05 12.68 15.01
C ALA A 243 5.24 12.75 13.68
N PRO A 244 4.47 11.73 13.27
CA PRO A 244 3.61 11.80 12.09
C PRO A 244 2.38 12.72 12.27
N ILE A 245 1.89 12.90 13.50
CA ILE A 245 0.61 13.57 13.80
C ILE A 245 0.70 15.06 13.49
N ALA A 246 1.67 15.76 14.10
CA ALA A 246 1.86 17.19 13.91
C ALA A 246 2.29 17.54 12.46
N ALA A 247 3.06 16.67 11.82
CA ALA A 247 3.51 16.87 10.45
C ALA A 247 2.35 16.81 9.42
N ALA A 248 1.30 16.04 9.71
CA ALA A 248 0.22 15.81 8.77
C ALA A 248 -0.88 16.88 8.79
N ASP A 249 -1.20 17.44 9.95
CA ASP A 249 -2.12 18.58 10.04
C ASP A 249 -1.54 19.80 9.32
N ILE A 250 -0.24 20.05 9.52
CA ILE A 250 0.50 21.11 8.82
C ILE A 250 0.58 20.81 7.32
N ALA A 251 0.89 19.57 6.94
CA ALA A 251 0.98 19.17 5.54
C ALA A 251 -0.36 19.23 4.80
N TYR A 252 -1.45 18.85 5.44
CA TYR A 252 -2.78 18.90 4.83
C TYR A 252 -3.32 20.32 4.77
N ALA A 253 -3.06 21.16 5.79
CA ALA A 253 -3.33 22.59 5.71
C ALA A 253 -2.58 23.24 4.52
N HIS A 254 -1.31 22.90 4.35
CA HIS A 254 -0.51 23.35 3.20
C HIS A 254 -1.03 22.79 1.86
N TYR A 255 -1.42 21.52 1.79
CA TYR A 255 -2.03 20.93 0.59
C TYR A 255 -3.37 21.59 0.22
N ARG A 256 -4.25 21.85 1.21
CA ARG A 256 -5.50 22.61 1.04
C ARG A 256 -5.24 24.01 0.51
N GLU A 257 -4.20 24.66 1.00
CA GLU A 257 -3.77 25.97 0.52
C GLU A 257 -3.21 25.91 -0.92
N CYS A 258 -2.44 24.88 -1.27
CA CYS A 258 -1.99 24.67 -2.64
C CYS A 258 -3.15 24.40 -3.60
N LEU A 259 -4.12 23.58 -3.19
CA LEU A 259 -5.33 23.30 -3.97
C LEU A 259 -6.16 24.58 -4.17
N SER A 260 -6.37 25.37 -3.12
CA SER A 260 -7.13 26.62 -3.22
C SER A 260 -6.45 27.65 -4.11
N ARG A 261 -5.11 27.72 -4.09
CA ARG A 261 -4.31 28.54 -5.01
C ARG A 261 -4.38 28.04 -6.46
N SER A 262 -4.46 26.73 -6.68
CA SER A 262 -4.61 26.14 -8.03
C SER A 262 -6.04 26.26 -8.60
N ALA A 263 -7.04 26.44 -7.73
CA ALA A 263 -8.45 26.61 -8.09
C ALA A 263 -8.85 28.07 -8.33
N GLN A 264 -7.98 29.04 -8.04
CA GLN A 264 -8.18 30.42 -8.50
C GLN A 264 -7.95 30.47 -10.01
N PRO A 265 -8.91 30.95 -10.81
CA PRO A 265 -8.64 31.23 -12.21
C PRO A 265 -7.56 32.30 -12.25
N THR A 266 -6.33 31.90 -12.62
CA THR A 266 -5.30 32.88 -12.97
C THR A 266 -5.92 33.77 -14.05
N PRO A 267 -6.09 35.09 -13.83
CA PRO A 267 -6.47 35.97 -14.92
C PRO A 267 -5.44 35.77 -16.03
N PRO A 268 -5.84 35.67 -17.31
CA PRO A 268 -4.91 35.39 -18.38
C PRO A 268 -3.82 36.45 -18.33
N ALA A 269 -2.59 36.03 -18.00
CA ALA A 269 -1.44 36.90 -18.05
C ALA A 269 -1.39 37.45 -19.48
N SER A 270 -1.55 38.76 -19.61
CA SER A 270 -1.42 39.45 -20.89
C SER A 270 0.04 39.41 -21.32
N ARG A 271 0.49 38.25 -21.80
CA ARG A 271 1.66 38.16 -22.65
C ARG A 271 1.33 38.90 -23.92
N ARG A 272 1.60 40.21 -23.94
CA ARG A 272 1.84 40.96 -25.18
C ARG A 272 2.96 40.21 -25.90
N LYS A 273 2.59 39.38 -26.87
CA LYS A 273 3.56 38.86 -27.84
C LYS A 273 4.15 40.09 -28.55
N PRO A 274 5.48 40.20 -28.67
CA PRO A 274 6.06 41.26 -29.48
C PRO A 274 5.49 41.16 -30.90
N PRO A 275 5.21 42.29 -31.59
CA PRO A 275 4.64 42.26 -32.92
C PRO A 275 5.57 41.51 -33.86
N LEU A 276 5.06 40.41 -34.44
CA LEU A 276 5.69 39.65 -35.50
C LEU A 276 5.89 40.56 -36.73
N SER A 277 7.11 40.62 -37.25
CA SER A 277 7.45 41.40 -38.46
C SER A 277 6.56 40.97 -39.64
N PRO A 278 6.26 41.87 -40.60
CA PRO A 278 5.41 41.57 -41.76
C PRO A 278 5.81 40.29 -42.50
N ASP A 279 7.12 40.04 -42.64
CA ASP A 279 7.67 38.85 -43.30
C ASP A 279 7.34 37.54 -42.60
N SER A 280 7.31 37.55 -41.26
CA SER A 280 7.00 36.35 -40.48
C SER A 280 5.53 35.93 -40.57
N LYS A 281 4.62 36.89 -40.84
CA LYS A 281 3.19 36.61 -41.08
C LYS A 281 2.96 35.98 -42.45
N LEU A 282 3.62 36.49 -43.48
CA LEU A 282 3.59 35.93 -44.84
C LEU A 282 4.15 34.51 -44.88
N ARG A 283 5.30 34.28 -44.22
CA ARG A 283 5.94 32.95 -44.16
C ARG A 283 5.07 31.93 -43.43
N LYS A 284 4.37 32.34 -42.37
CA LYS A 284 3.46 31.47 -41.62
C LYS A 284 2.17 31.15 -42.41
N ALA A 285 1.63 32.11 -43.16
CA ALA A 285 0.49 31.90 -44.04
C ALA A 285 0.84 30.95 -45.21
N GLN A 286 2.02 31.11 -45.82
CA GLN A 286 2.51 30.20 -46.85
C GLN A 286 2.72 28.77 -46.34
N LEU A 287 3.32 28.60 -45.16
CA LEU A 287 3.50 27.27 -44.55
C LEU A 287 2.17 26.60 -44.19
N GLN A 288 1.17 27.36 -43.73
CA GLN A 288 -0.17 26.84 -43.45
C GLN A 288 -0.94 26.47 -44.72
N GLY A 289 -0.77 27.24 -45.81
CA GLY A 289 -1.31 26.90 -47.13
C GLY A 289 -0.71 25.60 -47.68
N GLN A 290 0.63 25.49 -47.66
CA GLN A 290 1.33 24.28 -48.11
C GLN A 290 0.98 23.03 -47.28
N ALA A 291 0.75 23.18 -45.98
CA ALA A 291 0.31 22.08 -45.13
C ALA A 291 -1.13 21.63 -45.46
N ARG A 292 -2.04 22.56 -45.76
CA ARG A 292 -3.41 22.25 -46.21
C ARG A 292 -3.43 21.52 -47.55
N ASP A 293 -2.61 21.96 -48.50
CA ASP A 293 -2.54 21.35 -49.82
C ASP A 293 -1.98 19.91 -49.76
N ARG A 294 -0.99 19.66 -48.89
CA ARG A 294 -0.46 18.31 -48.65
C ARG A 294 -1.49 17.38 -48.04
N ILE A 295 -2.31 17.87 -47.10
CA ILE A 295 -3.39 17.07 -46.48
C ILE A 295 -4.47 16.74 -47.53
N MET A 296 -4.86 17.70 -48.37
CA MET A 296 -5.84 17.47 -49.44
C MET A 296 -5.33 16.48 -50.50
N GLN A 297 -4.05 16.54 -50.87
CA GLN A 297 -3.43 15.59 -51.79
C GLN A 297 -3.34 14.18 -51.21
N GLN A 298 -3.03 14.04 -49.92
CA GLN A 298 -3.03 12.73 -49.24
C GLN A 298 -4.44 12.13 -49.15
N SER A 299 -5.46 12.93 -48.85
CA SER A 299 -6.86 12.46 -48.84
C SER A 299 -7.36 12.06 -50.24
N ALA A 300 -6.97 12.79 -51.30
CA ALA A 300 -7.31 12.44 -52.68
C ALA A 300 -6.62 11.14 -53.16
N SER A 301 -5.37 10.92 -52.75
CA SER A 301 -4.63 9.68 -53.04
C SER A 301 -5.29 8.48 -52.35
N TYR A 302 -5.65 8.61 -51.07
CA TYR A 302 -6.32 7.55 -50.30
C TYR A 302 -7.66 7.10 -50.90
N HIS A 303 -8.44 8.02 -51.48
CA HIS A 303 -9.70 7.69 -52.15
C HIS A 303 -9.52 7.05 -53.53
N LYS A 304 -8.41 7.30 -54.22
CA LYS A 304 -8.11 6.66 -55.51
C LYS A 304 -7.72 5.19 -55.34
N THR A 305 -6.91 4.87 -54.33
CA THR A 305 -6.43 3.50 -54.06
C THR A 305 -7.56 2.56 -53.59
N ARG A 306 -8.61 3.11 -52.95
CA ARG A 306 -9.75 2.31 -52.47
C ARG A 306 -10.77 1.96 -53.58
N ARG A 307 -10.74 2.66 -54.72
CA ARG A 307 -11.60 2.35 -55.88
C ARG A 307 -11.00 1.32 -56.84
N SER A 308 -9.70 1.04 -56.73
CA SER A 308 -8.98 0.05 -57.56
C SER A 308 -8.78 -1.31 -56.89
N ALA A 309 -9.28 -1.49 -55.66
CA ALA A 309 -9.14 -2.72 -54.87
C ALA A 309 -10.51 -3.32 -54.48
N GLY A 310 -11.52 -3.10 -55.31
CA GLY A 310 -12.83 -3.76 -55.25
C GLY A 310 -13.02 -4.67 -56.46
#